data_AF-A0A1G2QMY7-F1
#
_entry.id   AF-A0A1G2QMY7-F1
#
_cell.length_a   1.000
_cell.length_b   1.000
_cell.length_c   1.000
_cell.angle_alpha   90.00
_cell.angle_beta   90.00
_cell.angle_gamma   90.00
#
_symmetry.space_group_name_H-M   'P 1'
#
loop_
_entity.id
_entity.type
_entity.pdbx_description
1 polymer ?
#
loop_
_entity_poly.entity_id
_entity_poly.type
_entity_poly.pdbx_seq_one_letter_code
_entity_poly.pdbx_strand_id
1 'polypeptide(L)'
;MKISEIIEKNKKSMVLLEILIPKDNDQAMRSVRGTGFIVSRDGRFITNNHVYQQIPENERQYLRVMVPGKTDDKGIVYYDSYRLELLRRDEENDLALMKIITPPETAFAPVGDMAESESIKEGEEVLFLGYPLATELMSLGFGITLAANHCIVSAIKRRITDGSMHFFMVDTHINNGSSGSPVFSAETGKVVGVASGRISAKIPLAENKMADIPANMGICRPAKEIINLIS
;
A
#
# COMPACT_ATOMS: atom_id res chain seq x y z
N MET A 1 1.94 12.12 18.71
CA MET A 1 1.56 10.75 19.15
C MET A 1 2.81 9.88 19.14
N LYS A 2 2.94 8.79 19.92
CA LYS A 2 4.11 7.90 19.74
C LYS A 2 3.94 7.07 18.46
N ILE A 3 5.02 6.86 17.71
CA ILE A 3 5.00 6.01 16.50
C ILE A 3 4.42 4.62 16.79
N SER A 4 4.77 4.01 17.93
CA SER A 4 4.24 2.72 18.35
C SER A 4 2.72 2.70 18.52
N GLU A 5 2.12 3.82 18.94
CA GLU A 5 0.66 3.95 19.09
C GLU A 5 -0.02 4.02 17.72
N ILE A 6 0.58 4.74 16.77
CA ILE A 6 0.10 4.79 15.38
C ILE A 6 0.10 3.39 14.76
N ILE A 7 1.20 2.63 14.94
CA ILE A 7 1.32 1.26 14.44
C ILE A 7 0.24 0.37 15.08
N GLU A 8 0.16 0.36 16.41
CA GLU A 8 -0.76 -0.54 17.12
C GLU A 8 -2.23 -0.27 16.75
N LYS A 9 -2.60 1.00 16.63
CA LYS A 9 -3.95 1.42 16.24
C LYS A 9 -4.33 0.96 14.83
N ASN A 10 -3.38 0.97 13.89
CA ASN A 10 -3.67 0.78 12.47
C ASN A 10 -3.22 -0.57 11.90
N LYS A 11 -2.46 -1.41 12.63
CA LYS A 11 -1.91 -2.67 12.09
C LYS A 11 -2.97 -3.65 11.58
N LYS A 12 -4.16 -3.65 12.18
CA LYS A 12 -5.31 -4.49 11.76
C LYS A 12 -6.05 -3.94 10.54
N SER A 13 -5.78 -2.71 10.15
CA SER A 13 -6.34 -2.09 8.95
C SER A 13 -5.56 -2.44 7.69
N MET A 14 -4.33 -2.95 7.83
CA MET A 14 -3.43 -3.22 6.71
C MET A 14 -3.76 -4.56 6.07
N VAL A 15 -3.75 -4.62 4.74
CA VAL A 15 -4.02 -5.83 3.95
C VAL A 15 -2.99 -5.99 2.83
N LEU A 16 -2.83 -7.20 2.30
CA LEU A 16 -2.00 -7.45 1.12
C LEU A 16 -2.87 -7.81 -0.07
N LEU A 17 -2.57 -7.24 -1.24
CA LEU A 17 -3.15 -7.71 -2.48
C LEU A 17 -2.22 -8.75 -3.09
N GLU A 18 -2.78 -9.88 -3.50
CA GLU A 18 -2.03 -10.97 -4.09
C GLU A 18 -2.73 -11.55 -5.32
N ILE A 19 -1.96 -12.22 -6.16
CA ILE A 19 -2.51 -13.20 -7.11
C ILE A 19 -2.16 -14.59 -6.61
N LEU A 20 -3.17 -15.46 -6.58
CA LEU A 20 -3.05 -16.87 -6.24
C LEU A 20 -3.46 -17.74 -7.43
N ILE A 21 -2.50 -18.07 -8.30
CA ILE A 21 -2.74 -18.86 -9.52
C ILE A 21 -2.56 -20.35 -9.19
N PRO A 22 -3.58 -21.20 -9.37
CA PRO A 22 -3.44 -22.64 -9.23
C PRO A 22 -2.44 -23.23 -10.25
N LYS A 23 -1.68 -24.24 -9.85
CA LYS A 23 -0.83 -25.06 -10.71
C LYS A 23 -1.25 -26.53 -10.62
N ASP A 24 -0.90 -27.32 -11.63
CA ASP A 24 -1.38 -28.70 -11.85
C ASP A 24 -1.04 -29.73 -10.74
N ASN A 25 -0.30 -29.35 -9.68
CA ASN A 25 0.18 -30.23 -8.60
C ASN A 25 -0.31 -29.82 -7.20
N ASP A 26 -1.52 -29.28 -7.06
CA ASP A 26 -2.05 -28.68 -5.81
C ASP A 26 -1.18 -27.56 -5.20
N GLN A 27 -0.18 -27.11 -5.95
CA GLN A 27 0.59 -25.92 -5.64
C GLN A 27 -0.11 -24.71 -6.23
N ALA A 28 0.02 -23.57 -5.57
CA ALA A 28 -0.41 -22.30 -6.13
C ALA A 28 0.80 -21.37 -6.23
N MET A 29 0.91 -20.66 -7.35
CA MET A 29 1.82 -19.53 -7.46
C MET A 29 1.20 -18.34 -6.75
N ARG A 30 1.83 -17.94 -5.65
CA ARG A 30 1.46 -16.76 -4.89
C ARG A 30 2.40 -15.61 -5.22
N SER A 31 1.84 -14.45 -5.52
CA SER A 31 2.60 -13.23 -5.72
C SER A 31 1.86 -12.06 -5.09
N VAL A 32 2.44 -11.47 -4.06
CA VAL A 32 1.98 -10.20 -3.49
C VAL A 32 2.29 -9.10 -4.50
N ARG A 33 1.25 -8.33 -4.83
CA ARG A 33 1.31 -7.21 -5.78
C ARG A 33 1.44 -5.86 -5.08
N GLY A 34 0.90 -5.72 -3.87
CA GLY A 34 0.94 -4.46 -3.14
C GLY A 34 0.31 -4.56 -1.76
N THR A 35 0.35 -3.43 -1.06
CA THR A 35 -0.34 -3.20 0.21
C THR A 35 -1.68 -2.51 -0.08
N GLY A 36 -2.65 -2.70 0.81
CA GLY A 36 -3.82 -1.85 0.89
C GLY A 36 -4.19 -1.60 2.35
N PHE A 37 -5.18 -0.74 2.56
CA PHE A 37 -5.69 -0.47 3.90
C PHE A 37 -7.20 -0.27 3.92
N ILE A 38 -7.84 -0.88 4.91
CA ILE A 38 -9.28 -0.89 5.11
C ILE A 38 -9.75 0.51 5.49
N VAL A 39 -10.77 1.02 4.80
CA VAL A 39 -11.36 2.35 5.04
C VAL A 39 -12.77 2.28 5.58
N SER A 40 -13.35 1.08 5.67
CA SER A 40 -14.73 0.89 6.13
C SER A 40 -14.97 -0.51 6.68
N ARG A 41 -15.95 -0.63 7.58
CA ARG A 41 -16.33 -1.93 8.18
C ARG A 41 -17.00 -2.87 7.18
N ASP A 42 -17.56 -2.36 6.09
CA ASP A 42 -18.16 -3.18 5.03
C ASP A 42 -17.12 -3.78 4.07
N GLY A 43 -15.83 -3.66 4.40
CA GLY A 43 -14.74 -4.31 3.68
C GLY A 43 -14.18 -3.52 2.52
N ARG A 44 -14.51 -2.23 2.39
CA ARG A 44 -13.83 -1.38 1.40
C ARG A 44 -12.44 -1.02 1.88
N PHE A 45 -11.49 -1.07 0.96
CA PHE A 45 -10.09 -0.75 1.19
C PHE A 45 -9.49 0.00 0.00
N ILE A 46 -8.41 0.72 0.25
CA ILE A 46 -7.68 1.50 -0.74
C ILE A 46 -6.35 0.82 -1.04
N THR A 47 -5.94 0.89 -2.31
CA THR A 47 -4.60 0.56 -2.79
C THR A 47 -4.26 1.48 -3.97
N ASN A 48 -3.11 1.29 -4.61
CA ASN A 48 -2.85 1.98 -5.88
C ASN A 48 -3.57 1.34 -7.05
N ASN A 49 -3.96 2.16 -8.01
CA ASN A 49 -4.55 1.71 -9.26
C ASN A 49 -3.59 0.81 -10.06
N HIS A 50 -2.30 1.15 -10.13
CA HIS A 50 -1.34 0.35 -10.87
C HIS A 50 -1.16 -1.08 -10.32
N VAL A 51 -1.38 -1.29 -9.00
CA VAL A 51 -1.34 -2.64 -8.38
C VAL A 51 -2.39 -3.55 -9.01
N TYR A 52 -3.55 -3.00 -9.38
CA TYR A 52 -4.59 -3.71 -10.13
C TYR A 52 -4.30 -3.76 -11.64
N GLN A 53 -3.87 -2.65 -12.24
CA GLN A 53 -3.67 -2.58 -13.69
C GLN A 53 -2.56 -3.51 -14.22
N GLN A 54 -1.52 -3.73 -13.41
CA GLN A 54 -0.42 -4.64 -13.77
C GLN A 54 -0.84 -6.11 -13.82
N ILE A 55 -2.06 -6.44 -13.39
CA ILE A 55 -2.61 -7.79 -13.41
C ILE A 55 -3.27 -8.04 -14.78
N PRO A 56 -2.80 -9.05 -15.55
CA PRO A 56 -3.42 -9.44 -16.81
C PRO A 56 -4.90 -9.76 -16.64
N GLU A 57 -5.73 -9.38 -17.60
CA GLU A 57 -7.19 -9.56 -17.54
C GLU A 57 -7.59 -11.01 -17.22
N ASN A 58 -6.93 -11.97 -17.87
CA ASN A 58 -7.15 -13.40 -17.69
C ASN A 58 -6.72 -13.93 -16.31
N GLU A 59 -5.94 -13.17 -15.56
CA GLU A 59 -5.47 -13.51 -14.21
C GLU A 59 -6.25 -12.81 -13.09
N ARG A 60 -7.10 -11.82 -13.41
CA ARG A 60 -7.84 -11.06 -12.37
C ARG A 60 -8.76 -11.92 -11.51
N GLN A 61 -9.26 -13.03 -12.04
CA GLN A 61 -10.03 -14.02 -11.27
C GLN A 61 -9.25 -14.66 -10.11
N TYR A 62 -7.92 -14.63 -10.17
CA TYR A 62 -7.01 -15.12 -9.13
C TYR A 62 -6.60 -14.04 -8.13
N LEU A 63 -7.07 -12.80 -8.31
CA LEU A 63 -6.83 -11.71 -7.38
C LEU A 63 -7.49 -12.01 -6.03
N ARG A 64 -6.70 -11.89 -4.97
CA ARG A 64 -7.13 -12.08 -3.58
C ARG A 64 -6.58 -10.97 -2.72
N VAL A 65 -7.17 -10.84 -1.55
CA VAL A 65 -6.70 -9.96 -0.48
C VAL A 65 -6.45 -10.77 0.77
N MET A 66 -5.24 -10.64 1.30
CA MET A 66 -4.83 -11.26 2.56
C MET A 66 -5.07 -10.27 3.69
N VAL A 67 -5.83 -10.71 4.70
CA VAL A 67 -6.15 -9.93 5.90
C VAL A 67 -5.41 -10.55 7.08
N PRO A 68 -4.71 -9.76 7.91
CA PRO A 68 -4.04 -10.27 9.11
C PRO A 68 -5.08 -10.82 10.10
N GLY A 69 -4.91 -12.08 10.46
CA GLY A 69 -5.74 -12.81 11.41
C GLY A 69 -5.03 -12.98 12.75
N LYS A 70 -4.97 -14.23 13.24
CA LYS A 70 -4.37 -14.56 14.53
C LYS A 70 -2.84 -14.37 14.52
N THR A 71 -2.31 -13.98 15.67
CA THR A 71 -0.87 -14.05 15.96
C THR A 71 -0.63 -15.16 16.97
N ASP A 72 0.34 -16.04 16.73
CA ASP A 72 0.70 -17.09 17.70
C ASP A 72 1.63 -16.58 18.81
N ASP A 73 1.98 -17.48 19.71
CA ASP A 73 2.88 -17.25 20.85
C ASP A 73 4.33 -16.91 20.44
N LYS A 74 4.71 -17.22 19.20
CA LYS A 74 6.02 -16.89 18.61
C LYS A 74 6.00 -15.54 17.88
N GLY A 75 4.85 -14.87 17.82
CA GLY A 75 4.69 -13.61 17.09
C GLY A 75 4.46 -13.78 15.59
N ILE A 76 4.19 -14.99 15.10
CA ILE A 76 3.88 -15.25 13.69
C ILE A 76 2.45 -14.78 13.42
N VAL A 77 2.29 -13.90 12.44
CA VAL A 77 0.98 -13.43 11.97
C VAL A 77 0.48 -14.37 10.87
N TYR A 78 -0.70 -14.94 11.07
CA TYR A 78 -1.40 -15.72 10.07
C TYR A 78 -2.36 -14.83 9.29
N TYR A 79 -2.57 -15.16 8.02
CA TYR A 79 -3.38 -14.36 7.11
C TYR A 79 -4.48 -15.21 6.50
N ASP A 80 -5.68 -14.63 6.46
CA ASP A 80 -6.82 -15.20 5.77
C ASP A 80 -6.96 -14.56 4.39
N SER A 81 -7.24 -15.35 3.36
CA SER A 81 -7.31 -14.89 1.97
C SER A 81 -8.76 -14.84 1.49
N TYR A 82 -9.16 -13.69 0.94
CA TYR A 82 -10.53 -13.42 0.53
C TYR A 82 -10.61 -13.04 -0.95
N ARG A 83 -11.78 -13.26 -1.54
CA ARG A 83 -12.12 -12.66 -2.84
C ARG A 83 -12.41 -11.18 -2.66
N LEU A 84 -12.21 -10.43 -3.73
CA LEU A 84 -12.46 -9.00 -3.77
C LEU A 84 -13.02 -8.58 -5.12
N GLU A 85 -13.60 -7.39 -5.16
CA GLU A 85 -14.03 -6.71 -6.37
C GLU A 85 -13.47 -5.29 -6.43
N LEU A 86 -13.28 -4.81 -7.66
CA LEU A 86 -12.95 -3.41 -7.93
C LEU A 86 -14.25 -2.59 -7.95
N LEU A 87 -14.31 -1.55 -7.13
CA LEU A 87 -15.45 -0.62 -7.10
C LEU A 87 -15.23 0.61 -7.97
N ARG A 88 -14.07 1.26 -7.84
CA ARG A 88 -13.74 2.50 -8.54
C ARG A 88 -12.22 2.61 -8.74
N ARG A 89 -11.82 3.25 -9.83
CA ARG A 89 -10.43 3.65 -10.09
C ARG A 89 -10.36 5.14 -10.27
N ASP A 90 -9.27 5.72 -9.78
CA ASP A 90 -8.79 7.02 -10.15
C ASP A 90 -7.40 6.82 -10.77
N GLU A 91 -7.39 6.85 -12.10
CA GLU A 91 -6.17 6.62 -12.89
C GLU A 91 -5.21 7.80 -12.80
N GLU A 92 -5.73 9.01 -12.57
CA GLU A 92 -4.94 10.23 -12.48
C GLU A 92 -4.13 10.28 -11.18
N ASN A 93 -4.77 9.94 -10.06
CA ASN A 93 -4.13 9.93 -8.75
C ASN A 93 -3.55 8.57 -8.37
N ASP A 94 -3.61 7.57 -9.25
CA ASP A 94 -3.11 6.21 -9.02
C ASP A 94 -3.73 5.56 -7.78
N LEU A 95 -5.06 5.64 -7.64
CA LEU A 95 -5.81 5.06 -6.52
C LEU A 95 -6.90 4.11 -7.00
N ALA A 96 -7.13 3.03 -6.26
CA ALA A 96 -8.26 2.14 -6.48
C ALA A 96 -9.00 1.85 -5.18
N LEU A 97 -10.33 1.92 -5.27
CA LEU A 97 -11.25 1.50 -4.24
C LEU A 97 -11.70 0.08 -4.55
N MET A 98 -11.39 -0.82 -3.64
CA MET A 98 -11.70 -2.25 -3.73
C MET A 98 -12.62 -2.64 -2.58
N LYS A 99 -13.30 -3.78 -2.71
CA LYS A 99 -14.16 -4.33 -1.65
C LYS A 99 -13.92 -5.82 -1.46
N ILE A 100 -13.79 -6.23 -0.20
CA ILE A 100 -13.71 -7.64 0.19
C ILE A 100 -15.10 -8.27 0.08
N ILE A 101 -15.21 -9.39 -0.63
CA ILE A 101 -16.45 -10.14 -0.77
C ILE A 101 -16.62 -11.03 0.45
N THR A 102 -17.79 -10.96 1.09
CA THR A 102 -18.13 -11.70 2.31
C THR A 102 -17.10 -11.44 3.43
N PRO A 103 -17.00 -10.17 3.87
CA PRO A 103 -16.04 -9.79 4.88
C PRO A 103 -16.32 -10.49 6.22
N PRO A 104 -15.31 -10.90 7.00
CA PRO A 104 -15.55 -11.43 8.34
C PRO A 104 -16.07 -10.31 9.23
N GLU A 105 -17.15 -10.56 9.98
CA GLU A 105 -17.79 -9.55 10.85
C GLU A 105 -16.82 -8.91 11.85
N THR A 106 -15.78 -9.65 12.28
CA THR A 106 -14.84 -9.24 13.33
C THR A 106 -13.48 -8.78 12.81
N ALA A 107 -13.20 -8.88 11.50
CA ALA A 107 -11.83 -8.75 11.00
C ALA A 107 -11.41 -7.32 10.67
N PHE A 108 -12.35 -6.39 10.49
CA PHE A 108 -12.03 -5.12 9.84
C PHE A 108 -12.03 -3.94 10.80
N ALA A 109 -10.83 -3.45 11.09
CA ALA A 109 -10.63 -2.15 11.70
C ALA A 109 -10.36 -1.13 10.58
N PRO A 110 -11.25 -0.16 10.32
CA PRO A 110 -10.92 0.96 9.44
C PRO A 110 -9.68 1.68 9.95
N VAL A 111 -8.86 2.16 9.01
CA VAL A 111 -7.72 3.04 9.31
C VAL A 111 -8.21 4.28 10.05
N GLY A 112 -7.32 4.91 10.83
CA GLY A 112 -7.58 6.18 11.47
C GLY A 112 -7.93 7.31 10.50
N ASP A 113 -8.27 8.47 11.06
CA ASP A 113 -8.72 9.64 10.30
C ASP A 113 -7.76 10.01 9.16
N MET A 114 -8.32 10.48 8.06
CA MET A 114 -7.56 11.00 6.92
C MET A 114 -7.48 12.53 6.99
N ALA A 115 -6.41 13.08 6.45
CA ALA A 115 -6.31 14.53 6.25
C ALA A 115 -7.24 14.98 5.12
N GLU A 116 -8.14 15.92 5.42
CA GLU A 116 -9.12 16.44 4.47
C GLU A 116 -8.55 17.50 3.53
N SER A 117 -7.36 18.03 3.85
CA SER A 117 -6.70 19.10 3.09
C SER A 117 -5.24 18.74 2.79
N GLU A 118 -4.68 19.45 1.81
CA GLU A 118 -3.25 19.36 1.42
C GLU A 118 -2.35 20.08 2.43
N SER A 119 -2.52 19.82 3.72
CA SER A 119 -1.83 20.57 4.79
C SER A 119 -0.40 20.11 5.04
N ILE A 120 0.03 19.01 4.43
CA ILE A 120 1.38 18.45 4.61
C ILE A 120 2.46 19.41 4.06
N LYS A 121 3.55 19.56 4.81
CA LYS A 121 4.67 20.46 4.49
C LYS A 121 5.99 19.70 4.37
N GLU A 122 6.92 20.31 3.66
CA GLU A 122 8.30 19.84 3.59
C GLU A 122 8.94 19.86 4.99
N GLY A 123 9.70 18.81 5.31
CA GLY A 123 10.28 18.58 6.62
C GLY A 123 9.35 17.94 7.66
N GLU A 124 8.05 17.77 7.37
CA GLU A 124 7.16 17.03 8.28
C GLU A 124 7.56 15.56 8.36
N GLU A 125 7.56 15.02 9.58
CA GLU A 125 7.79 13.60 9.83
C GLU A 125 6.55 12.77 9.50
N VAL A 126 6.77 11.69 8.77
CA VAL A 126 5.74 10.75 8.35
C VAL A 126 6.16 9.30 8.61
N LEU A 127 5.17 8.42 8.65
CA LEU A 127 5.29 7.00 8.89
C LEU A 127 4.49 6.23 7.85
N PHE A 128 5.07 5.28 7.13
CA PHE A 128 4.34 4.38 6.23
C PHE A 128 4.24 2.99 6.85
N LEU A 129 3.08 2.36 6.73
CA LEU A 129 2.85 0.99 7.18
C LEU A 129 2.52 0.10 5.99
N GLY A 130 3.28 -0.98 5.79
CA GLY A 130 2.99 -1.89 4.69
C GLY A 130 3.87 -3.12 4.64
N TYR A 131 3.86 -3.80 3.51
CA TYR A 131 4.49 -5.11 3.33
C TYR A 131 5.54 -5.10 2.22
N PRO A 132 6.66 -4.38 2.41
CA PRO A 132 7.76 -4.37 1.45
C PRO A 132 8.29 -5.79 1.24
N LEU A 133 8.54 -6.15 -0.02
CA LEU A 133 9.22 -7.39 -0.43
C LEU A 133 8.54 -8.66 0.10
N ALA A 134 7.24 -8.64 0.34
CA ALA A 134 6.52 -9.75 0.94
C ALA A 134 6.67 -11.05 0.12
N THR A 135 6.59 -10.97 -1.22
CA THR A 135 6.78 -12.14 -2.10
C THR A 135 8.17 -12.75 -1.93
N GLU A 136 9.19 -11.90 -1.91
CA GLU A 136 10.59 -12.31 -1.79
C GLU A 136 10.86 -12.93 -0.41
N LEU A 137 10.41 -12.28 0.67
CA LEU A 137 10.55 -12.78 2.04
C LEU A 137 9.83 -14.13 2.25
N MET A 138 8.63 -14.27 1.70
CA MET A 138 7.89 -15.55 1.73
C MET A 138 8.63 -16.65 0.98
N SER A 139 9.26 -16.36 -0.16
CA SER A 139 10.02 -17.35 -0.93
C SER A 139 11.27 -17.83 -0.20
N LEU A 140 11.79 -17.03 0.73
CA LEU A 140 12.88 -17.38 1.64
C LEU A 140 12.39 -18.07 2.94
N GLY A 141 11.08 -18.29 3.10
CA GLY A 141 10.49 -18.94 4.27
C GLY A 141 10.24 -18.03 5.47
N PHE A 142 10.36 -16.71 5.33
CA PHE A 142 10.00 -15.77 6.39
C PHE A 142 8.49 -15.52 6.44
N GLY A 143 7.97 -15.33 7.65
CA GLY A 143 6.61 -14.85 7.84
C GLY A 143 6.43 -13.42 7.32
N ILE A 144 5.21 -13.10 6.91
CA ILE A 144 4.85 -11.73 6.52
C ILE A 144 4.63 -10.93 7.80
N THR A 145 5.34 -9.82 7.94
CA THR A 145 5.16 -8.88 9.05
C THR A 145 4.93 -7.48 8.50
N LEU A 146 4.14 -6.71 9.23
CA LEU A 146 3.92 -5.31 8.90
C LEU A 146 5.21 -4.52 9.18
N ALA A 147 5.76 -3.89 8.16
CA ALA A 147 6.89 -2.98 8.30
C ALA A 147 6.39 -1.56 8.57
N ALA A 148 7.18 -0.80 9.32
CA ALA A 148 6.95 0.61 9.59
C ALA A 148 8.21 1.40 9.24
N ASN A 149 8.07 2.39 8.35
CA ASN A 149 9.17 3.22 7.89
C ASN A 149 8.91 4.67 8.31
N HIS A 150 9.77 5.23 9.15
CA HIS A 150 9.73 6.65 9.52
C HIS A 150 10.66 7.44 8.61
N CYS A 151 10.19 8.60 8.15
CA CYS A 151 10.94 9.46 7.24
C CYS A 151 10.39 10.91 7.26
N ILE A 152 10.93 11.79 6.43
CA ILE A 152 10.42 13.15 6.23
C ILE A 152 9.81 13.36 4.84
N VAL A 153 8.96 14.39 4.73
CA VAL A 153 8.52 14.94 3.45
C VAL A 153 9.65 15.76 2.85
N SER A 154 10.25 15.27 1.76
CA SER A 154 11.41 15.91 1.12
C SER A 154 11.03 17.00 0.13
N ALA A 155 9.87 16.88 -0.53
CA ALA A 155 9.42 17.87 -1.51
C ALA A 155 7.93 17.76 -1.80
N ILE A 156 7.30 18.87 -2.18
CA ILE A 156 5.91 18.88 -2.64
C ILE A 156 5.85 19.24 -4.12
N LYS A 157 5.12 18.46 -4.92
CA LYS A 157 4.92 18.69 -6.36
C LYS A 157 3.50 19.13 -6.64
N ARG A 158 3.38 20.36 -7.13
CA ARG A 158 2.11 21.00 -7.46
C ARG A 158 1.91 21.08 -8.96
N ARG A 159 0.65 21.04 -9.41
CA ARG A 159 0.29 21.28 -10.81
C ARG A 159 0.47 22.76 -11.12
N ILE A 160 1.04 23.06 -12.28
CA ILE A 160 1.21 24.44 -12.74
C ILE A 160 -0.15 25.08 -13.06
N THR A 161 -1.13 24.27 -13.47
CA THR A 161 -2.45 24.72 -13.94
C THR A 161 -3.30 25.34 -12.84
N ASP A 162 -3.32 24.75 -11.64
CA ASP A 162 -4.22 25.15 -10.54
C ASP A 162 -3.54 25.23 -9.17
N GLY A 163 -2.24 24.90 -9.07
CA GLY A 163 -1.50 24.91 -7.81
C GLY A 163 -1.82 23.75 -6.85
N SER A 164 -2.71 22.83 -7.23
CA SER A 164 -3.06 21.66 -6.42
C SER A 164 -1.86 20.73 -6.24
N MET A 165 -1.76 20.07 -5.08
CA MET A 165 -0.75 19.07 -4.81
C MET A 165 -1.06 17.81 -5.61
N HIS A 166 -0.15 17.43 -6.50
CA HIS A 166 -0.29 16.21 -7.30
C HIS A 166 0.33 15.00 -6.60
N PHE A 167 1.50 15.20 -5.98
CA PHE A 167 2.17 14.21 -5.13
C PHE A 167 3.18 14.90 -4.23
N PHE A 168 3.57 14.22 -3.16
CA PHE A 168 4.71 14.62 -2.34
C PHE A 168 5.76 13.52 -2.33
N MET A 169 7.01 13.92 -2.11
CA MET A 169 8.15 13.04 -2.10
C MET A 169 8.70 12.88 -0.69
N VAL A 170 9.27 11.71 -0.43
CA VAL A 170 9.75 11.29 0.89
C VAL A 170 11.11 10.63 0.77
N ASP A 171 11.95 10.76 1.79
CA ASP A 171 13.34 10.27 1.81
C ASP A 171 13.45 8.78 2.15
N THR A 172 12.50 7.97 1.67
CA THR A 172 12.50 6.52 1.85
C THR A 172 12.27 5.79 0.54
N HIS A 173 12.75 4.55 0.50
CA HIS A 173 12.51 3.65 -0.62
C HIS A 173 11.12 3.04 -0.53
N ILE A 174 10.33 3.21 -1.58
CA ILE A 174 9.10 2.45 -1.80
C ILE A 174 9.46 1.24 -2.68
N ASN A 175 9.53 0.07 -2.05
CA ASN A 175 9.88 -1.18 -2.69
C ASN A 175 8.64 -1.89 -3.25
N ASN A 176 8.84 -2.95 -4.03
CA ASN A 176 7.75 -3.84 -4.43
C ASN A 176 7.00 -4.32 -3.20
N GLY A 177 5.67 -4.35 -3.26
CA GLY A 177 4.81 -4.66 -2.12
C GLY A 177 4.45 -3.46 -1.24
N SER A 178 5.21 -2.36 -1.26
CA SER A 178 4.88 -1.13 -0.52
C SER A 178 3.88 -0.22 -1.23
N SER A 179 3.67 -0.38 -2.55
CA SER A 179 2.62 0.35 -3.28
C SER A 179 1.26 0.12 -2.64
N GLY A 180 0.56 1.20 -2.31
CA GLY A 180 -0.74 1.22 -1.67
C GLY A 180 -0.68 1.33 -0.15
N SER A 181 0.52 1.42 0.44
CA SER A 181 0.69 1.64 1.88
C SER A 181 0.18 3.03 2.30
N PRO A 182 -0.60 3.17 3.38
CA PRO A 182 -0.95 4.47 3.90
C PRO A 182 0.26 5.17 4.51
N VAL A 183 0.29 6.48 4.34
CA VAL A 183 1.28 7.40 4.91
C VAL A 183 0.60 8.15 6.05
N PHE A 184 1.17 8.09 7.25
CA PHE A 184 0.65 8.76 8.45
C PHE A 184 1.53 9.96 8.80
N SER A 185 0.93 11.06 9.24
CA SER A 185 1.65 12.13 9.93
C SER A 185 2.10 11.62 11.31
N ALA A 186 3.39 11.75 11.64
CA ALA A 186 3.90 11.33 12.95
C ALA A 186 3.36 12.20 14.10
N GLU A 187 3.05 13.46 13.80
CA GLU A 187 2.47 14.41 14.76
C GLU A 187 1.02 14.03 15.11
N THR A 188 0.17 13.90 14.09
CA THR A 188 -1.29 13.78 14.25
C THR A 188 -1.79 12.33 14.26
N GLY A 189 -1.02 11.40 13.69
CA GLY A 189 -1.45 10.01 13.46
C GLY A 189 -2.50 9.85 12.36
N LYS A 190 -2.81 10.91 11.61
CA LYS A 190 -3.76 10.88 10.48
C LYS A 190 -3.10 10.38 9.21
N VAL A 191 -3.87 9.73 8.34
CA VAL A 191 -3.43 9.36 6.99
C VAL A 191 -3.32 10.64 6.16
N VAL A 192 -2.12 10.94 5.67
CA VAL A 192 -1.80 12.10 4.82
C VAL A 192 -1.55 11.73 3.37
N GLY A 193 -1.40 10.45 3.06
CA GLY A 193 -1.31 9.98 1.68
C GLY A 193 -1.23 8.46 1.51
N VAL A 194 -0.91 8.05 0.28
CA VAL A 194 -0.69 6.66 -0.13
C VAL A 194 0.65 6.55 -0.87
N ALA A 195 1.54 5.66 -0.41
CA ALA A 195 2.78 5.33 -1.11
C ALA A 195 2.46 4.74 -2.48
N SER A 196 3.02 5.31 -3.56
CA SER A 196 2.69 4.95 -4.95
C SER A 196 3.89 4.43 -5.75
N GLY A 197 5.09 4.91 -5.47
CA GLY A 197 6.27 4.41 -6.18
C GLY A 197 7.53 5.12 -5.78
N ARG A 198 8.55 5.06 -6.64
CA ARG A 198 9.86 5.68 -6.40
C ARG A 198 10.40 6.34 -7.64
N ILE A 199 11.28 7.32 -7.44
CA ILE A 199 12.12 7.85 -8.50
C ILE A 199 13.34 6.94 -8.65
N SER A 200 13.65 6.59 -9.89
CA SER A 200 14.84 5.81 -10.22
C SER A 200 15.44 6.23 -11.55
N ALA A 201 16.73 5.97 -11.70
CA ALA A 201 17.44 6.09 -12.96
C ALA A 201 17.59 4.71 -13.59
N LYS A 202 17.22 4.58 -14.87
CA LYS A 202 17.53 3.40 -15.66
C LYS A 202 18.89 3.58 -16.31
N ILE A 203 19.86 2.75 -15.92
CA ILE A 203 21.20 2.75 -16.49
C ILE A 203 21.40 1.51 -17.39
N PRO A 204 22.01 1.66 -18.58
CA PRO A 204 22.37 0.51 -19.40
C PRO A 204 23.42 -0.37 -18.69
N LEU A 205 23.24 -1.68 -18.80
CA LEU A 205 24.23 -2.71 -18.48
C LEU A 205 24.67 -3.41 -19.77
N ALA A 206 25.61 -4.35 -19.65
CA ALA A 206 25.96 -5.24 -20.75
C ALA A 206 24.74 -6.05 -21.23
N GLU A 207 24.76 -6.47 -22.50
CA GLU A 207 23.75 -7.37 -23.10
C GLU A 207 22.30 -6.82 -23.13
N ASN A 208 22.11 -5.53 -23.41
CA ASN A 208 20.78 -4.88 -23.47
C ASN A 208 19.96 -4.95 -22.17
N LYS A 209 20.60 -5.26 -21.04
CA LYS A 209 19.97 -5.21 -19.72
C LYS A 209 19.97 -3.76 -19.21
N MET A 210 18.95 -3.37 -18.48
CA MET A 210 18.88 -2.09 -17.79
C MET A 210 18.89 -2.34 -16.29
N ALA A 211 19.76 -1.66 -15.55
CA ALA A 211 19.70 -1.60 -14.10
C ALA A 211 18.81 -0.44 -13.67
N ASP A 212 18.01 -0.66 -12.64
CA ASP A 212 17.16 0.35 -12.05
C ASP A 212 17.76 0.81 -10.71
N ILE A 213 18.32 2.01 -10.70
CA ILE A 213 18.99 2.59 -9.52
C ILE A 213 18.02 3.54 -8.82
N PRO A 214 17.54 3.21 -7.60
CA PRO A 214 16.65 4.09 -6.86
C PRO A 214 17.37 5.36 -6.42
N ALA A 215 16.68 6.50 -6.49
CA ALA A 215 17.19 7.81 -6.06
C ALA A 215 16.94 8.10 -4.57
N ASN A 216 16.70 7.07 -3.75
CA ASN A 216 16.28 7.19 -2.34
C ASN A 216 15.06 8.11 -2.13
N MET A 217 14.17 8.20 -3.13
CA MET A 217 13.04 9.13 -3.12
C MET A 217 11.74 8.40 -3.45
N GLY A 218 10.85 8.31 -2.48
CA GLY A 218 9.51 7.75 -2.62
C GLY A 218 8.51 8.80 -3.09
N ILE A 219 7.48 8.36 -3.81
CA ILE A 219 6.36 9.19 -4.29
C ILE A 219 5.09 8.77 -3.54
N CYS A 220 4.37 9.74 -3.01
CA CYS A 220 3.12 9.55 -2.28
C CYS A 220 2.00 10.41 -2.85
N ARG A 221 0.79 9.84 -2.91
CA ARG A 221 -0.44 10.49 -3.38
C ARG A 221 -1.19 11.11 -2.20
N PRO A 222 -1.70 12.36 -2.31
CA PRO A 222 -2.34 13.03 -1.17
C PRO A 222 -3.61 12.30 -0.69
N ALA A 223 -3.85 12.29 0.64
CA ALA A 223 -5.01 11.61 1.21
C ALA A 223 -6.36 12.23 0.80
N LYS A 224 -6.39 13.51 0.44
CA LYS A 224 -7.57 14.20 -0.07
C LYS A 224 -8.21 13.46 -1.25
N GLU A 225 -7.40 12.89 -2.14
CA GLU A 225 -7.89 12.16 -3.31
C GLU A 225 -8.56 10.83 -2.93
N ILE A 226 -8.18 10.24 -1.79
CA ILE A 226 -8.88 9.08 -1.24
C ILE A 226 -10.31 9.46 -0.86
N ILE A 227 -10.50 10.61 -0.21
CA ILE A 227 -11.81 11.08 0.25
C ILE A 227 -12.75 11.30 -0.95
N ASN A 228 -12.22 11.86 -2.04
CA ASN A 228 -12.95 12.00 -3.31
C ASN A 228 -13.33 10.64 -3.91
N LEU A 229 -12.46 9.63 -3.76
CA LEU A 229 -12.68 8.29 -4.31
C LEU A 229 -13.72 7.49 -3.52
N ILE A 230 -13.78 7.66 -2.19
CA ILE A 230 -14.70 6.93 -1.31
C ILE A 230 -16.10 7.55 -1.18
N SER A 231 -16.26 8.82 -1.59
CA SER A 231 -17.55 9.53 -1.63
C SER A 231 -18.38 9.14 -2.85
#